data_AF-A0AAN4YU95-F1
#
_entry.id   AF-A0AAN4YU95-F1
#
_cell.length_a   1.000
_cell.length_b   1.000
_cell.length_c   1.000
_cell.angle_alpha   90.00
_cell.angle_beta   90.00
_cell.angle_gamma   90.00
#
_symmetry.space_group_name_H-M   'P 1'
#
loop_
_entity.id
_entity.type
_entity.pdbx_description
1 polymer ?
#
loop_
_entity_poly.entity_id
_entity_poly.type
_entity_poly.pdbx_seq_one_letter_code
_entity_poly.pdbx_strand_id
1 'polypeptide(L)'
;MESSRLEALPPEMKYAILFTIPDLASLNALVHASPVFHTLYLSRRKQLLSTVLNRCLQLPVMVEAIAALIALRGLEERLKTTGLLDFYNFSTHISRYAPI
;
A
#
# COMPACT_ATOMS: atom_id res chain seq x y z
N MET A 1 8.04 -27.12 -19.41
CA MET A 1 7.08 -26.12 -18.90
C MET A 1 6.77 -26.49 -17.46
N GLU A 2 7.71 -26.27 -16.55
CA GLU A 2 7.48 -26.39 -15.12
C GLU A 2 6.47 -25.32 -14.70
N SER A 3 5.19 -25.71 -14.61
CA SER A 3 4.24 -24.95 -13.81
C SER A 3 4.85 -24.90 -12.40
N SER A 4 5.24 -23.72 -11.95
CA SER A 4 5.82 -23.49 -10.62
C SER A 4 4.98 -24.27 -9.61
N ARG A 5 5.58 -25.13 -8.77
CA ARG A 5 4.84 -26.00 -7.83
C ARG A 5 3.80 -25.25 -7.00
N LEU A 6 4.05 -23.96 -6.76
CA LEU A 6 3.17 -23.00 -6.10
C LEU A 6 1.91 -22.62 -6.91
N GLU A 7 2.00 -22.55 -8.24
CA GLU A 7 0.89 -22.24 -9.13
C GLU A 7 -0.03 -23.44 -9.38
N ALA A 8 0.50 -24.66 -9.25
CA ALA A 8 -0.31 -25.89 -9.29
C ALA A 8 -1.15 -26.11 -8.02
N LEU A 9 -0.91 -25.34 -6.95
CA LEU A 9 -1.68 -25.47 -5.71
C LEU A 9 -3.13 -25.01 -5.88
N PRO A 10 -4.08 -25.62 -5.14
CA PRO A 10 -5.43 -25.13 -5.07
C PRO A 10 -5.45 -23.71 -4.46
N PRO A 11 -6.45 -22.89 -4.83
CA PRO A 11 -6.53 -21.50 -4.40
C PRO A 11 -6.51 -21.34 -2.87
N GLU A 12 -7.09 -22.28 -2.13
CA GLU A 12 -7.12 -22.31 -0.66
C GLU A 12 -5.70 -22.36 -0.06
N MET A 13 -4.82 -23.20 -0.60
CA MET A 13 -3.43 -23.28 -0.16
C MET A 13 -2.64 -22.02 -0.54
N LYS A 14 -2.90 -21.43 -1.71
CA LYS A 14 -2.29 -20.16 -2.11
C LYS A 14 -2.70 -19.02 -1.17
N TYR A 15 -3.96 -18.98 -0.75
CA TYR A 15 -4.41 -18.04 0.28
C TYR A 15 -3.72 -18.28 1.62
N ALA A 16 -3.61 -19.55 2.06
CA ALA A 16 -2.92 -19.87 3.31
C ALA A 16 -1.46 -19.37 3.29
N ILE A 17 -0.77 -19.48 2.16
CA ILE A 17 0.58 -18.94 1.96
C ILE A 17 0.58 -17.41 2.09
N LEU A 18 -0.33 -16.72 1.39
CA LEU A 18 -0.44 -15.25 1.48
C LEU A 18 -0.74 -14.78 2.91
N PHE A 19 -1.55 -15.53 3.67
CA PHE A 19 -1.88 -15.23 5.04
C PHE A 19 -0.77 -15.58 6.03
N THR A 20 0.13 -16.51 5.73
CA THR A 20 1.22 -16.87 6.64
C THR A 20 2.37 -15.88 6.59
N ILE A 21 2.48 -15.07 5.54
CA ILE A 21 3.55 -14.07 5.43
C ILE A 21 3.52 -13.10 6.62
N PRO A 22 4.66 -12.91 7.32
CA PRO A 22 4.71 -12.10 8.54
C PRO A 22 4.84 -10.61 8.27
N ASP A 23 5.38 -10.22 7.11
CA ASP A 23 5.78 -8.84 6.81
C ASP A 23 5.27 -8.35 5.45
N LEU A 24 5.14 -7.03 5.32
CA LEU A 24 4.60 -6.40 4.12
C LEU A 24 5.57 -6.50 2.93
N ALA A 25 6.89 -6.53 3.16
CA ALA A 25 7.88 -6.56 2.09
C ALA A 25 7.88 -7.93 1.36
N SER A 26 7.87 -9.02 2.12
CA SER A 26 7.73 -10.38 1.60
C SER A 26 6.38 -10.59 0.90
N LEU A 27 5.30 -10.00 1.44
CA LEU A 27 3.98 -10.07 0.81
C LEU A 27 4.03 -9.39 -0.56
N ASN A 28 4.63 -8.20 -0.62
CA ASN A 28 4.79 -7.45 -1.86
C ASN A 28 5.63 -8.21 -2.88
N ALA A 29 6.76 -8.79 -2.45
CA ALA A 29 7.61 -9.61 -3.31
C ALA A 29 6.85 -10.80 -3.92
N LEU A 30 6.08 -11.54 -3.12
CA LEU A 30 5.31 -12.69 -3.60
C LEU A 30 4.19 -12.29 -4.56
N VAL A 31 3.50 -11.18 -4.27
CA VAL A 31 2.43 -10.63 -5.11
C VAL A 31 2.96 -10.20 -6.48
N HIS A 32 4.19 -9.67 -6.54
CA HIS A 32 4.82 -9.27 -7.79
C HIS A 32 5.56 -10.41 -8.50
N ALA A 33 5.89 -11.51 -7.80
CA ALA A 33 6.57 -12.65 -8.38
C ALA A 33 5.69 -13.47 -9.34
N SER A 34 4.36 -13.46 -9.17
CA SER A 34 3.44 -14.16 -10.08
C SER A 34 2.07 -13.48 -10.20
N PRO A 35 1.53 -13.36 -11.42
CA PRO A 35 0.21 -12.77 -11.65
C PRO A 35 -0.93 -13.58 -11.00
N VAL A 36 -0.72 -14.88 -10.76
CA VAL A 36 -1.69 -15.72 -10.02
C VAL A 36 -1.79 -15.26 -8.57
N PHE A 37 -0.66 -15.03 -7.90
CA PHE A 37 -0.66 -14.48 -6.54
C PHE A 37 -1.16 -13.02 -6.53
N HIS A 38 -0.90 -12.26 -7.59
CA HIS A 38 -1.42 -10.90 -7.72
C HIS A 38 -2.95 -10.85 -7.72
N THR A 39 -3.60 -11.70 -8.53
CA THR A 39 -5.07 -11.76 -8.62
C THR A 39 -5.72 -12.23 -7.31
N LEU A 40 -5.12 -13.22 -6.65
CA LEU A 40 -5.56 -13.69 -5.33
C LEU A 40 -5.35 -12.63 -4.23
N TYR A 41 -4.26 -11.88 -4.30
CA TYR A 41 -4.06 -10.75 -3.40
C TYR A 41 -5.12 -9.67 -3.61
N LEU A 42 -5.45 -9.32 -4.85
CA LEU A 42 -6.47 -8.30 -5.13
C LEU A 42 -7.85 -8.68 -4.59
N SER A 43 -8.23 -9.97 -4.67
CA SER A 43 -9.54 -10.43 -4.18
C SER A 43 -9.70 -10.30 -2.66
N ARG A 44 -8.61 -10.47 -1.89
CA ARG A 44 -8.62 -10.42 -0.41
C ARG A 44 -7.71 -9.35 0.19
N ARG A 45 -7.37 -8.33 -0.60
CA ARG A 45 -6.38 -7.29 -0.23
C ARG A 45 -6.64 -6.67 1.14
N LYS A 46 -7.90 -6.30 1.42
CA LYS A 46 -8.28 -5.68 2.69
C LYS A 46 -8.01 -6.61 3.88
N GLN A 47 -8.40 -7.89 3.77
CA GLN A 47 -8.19 -8.86 4.85
C GLN A 47 -6.70 -9.17 5.05
N LEU A 48 -5.96 -9.37 3.96
CA LEU A 48 -4.52 -9.66 4.01
C LEU A 48 -3.75 -8.50 4.65
N LEU A 49 -3.96 -7.27 4.16
CA LEU A 49 -3.30 -6.09 4.72
C LEU A 49 -3.70 -5.86 6.18
N SER A 50 -4.98 -6.02 6.54
CA SER A 50 -5.41 -5.91 7.94
C SER A 50 -4.71 -6.93 8.84
N THR A 51 -4.57 -8.17 8.36
CA THR A 51 -3.93 -9.25 9.14
C THR A 51 -2.43 -9.04 9.28
N VAL A 52 -1.77 -8.52 8.25
CA VAL A 52 -0.35 -8.15 8.31
C VAL A 52 -0.15 -6.95 9.22
N LEU A 53 -0.98 -5.91 9.10
CA LEU A 53 -0.93 -4.72 9.96
C LEU A 53 -1.14 -5.09 11.43
N ASN A 54 -2.12 -5.94 11.75
CA ASN A 54 -2.36 -6.42 13.12
C ASN A 54 -1.17 -7.21 13.69
N ARG A 55 -0.37 -7.87 12.84
CA ARG A 55 0.83 -8.59 13.28
C ARG A 55 2.05 -7.67 13.42
N CYS A 56 2.21 -6.72 12.51
CA CYS A 56 3.36 -5.82 12.50
C CYS A 56 3.22 -4.66 13.50
N LEU A 57 2.00 -4.25 13.83
CA LEU A 57 1.73 -3.11 14.72
C LEU A 57 1.17 -3.61 16.05
N GLN A 58 1.83 -3.25 17.14
CA GLN A 58 1.21 -3.32 18.45
C GLN A 58 0.07 -2.29 18.50
N LEU A 59 -1.07 -2.65 19.12
CA LEU A 59 -2.26 -1.79 19.24
C LEU A 59 -1.98 -0.29 19.50
N PRO A 60 -1.08 0.11 20.43
CA PRO A 60 -0.81 1.53 20.68
C PRO A 60 -0.20 2.26 19.46
N VAL A 61 0.70 1.62 18.72
CA VAL A 61 1.34 2.20 17.53
C VAL A 61 0.33 2.39 16.39
N MET A 62 -0.68 1.52 16.33
CA MET A 62 -1.73 1.59 15.31
C MET A 62 -2.63 2.82 15.51
N VAL A 63 -2.97 3.16 16.75
CA VAL A 63 -3.78 4.34 17.07
C VAL A 63 -3.04 5.62 16.69
N GLU A 64 -1.75 5.72 17.02
CA GLU A 64 -0.92 6.86 16.66
C GLU A 64 -0.75 6.99 15.15
N ALA A 65 -0.52 5.87 14.44
CA ALA A 65 -0.41 5.87 12.98
C ALA A 65 -1.72 6.33 12.30
N ILE A 66 -2.87 5.89 12.81
CA ILE A 66 -4.17 6.34 12.30
C ILE A 66 -4.40 7.83 12.59
N ALA A 67 -4.08 8.29 13.80
CA ALA A 67 -4.20 9.70 14.17
C ALA A 67 -3.31 10.59 13.28
N ALA A 68 -2.06 10.17 13.02
CA ALA A 68 -1.15 10.87 12.12
C ALA A 68 -1.69 10.92 10.68
N LEU A 69 -2.26 9.83 10.16
CA LEU A 69 -2.86 9.80 8.82
C LEU A 69 -4.09 10.72 8.71
N ILE A 70 -4.95 10.74 9.73
CA ILE A 70 -6.12 11.64 9.77
C ILE A 70 -5.66 13.09 9.82
N ALA A 71 -4.67 13.40 10.66
CA ALA A 71 -4.09 14.74 10.75
C ALA A 71 -3.47 15.20 9.42
N LEU A 72 -2.73 14.31 8.73
CA LEU A 72 -2.13 14.60 7.43
C LEU A 72 -3.19 14.87 6.36
N ARG A 73 -4.23 14.04 6.28
CA ARG A 73 -5.35 14.26 5.35
C ARG A 73 -6.09 15.57 5.66
N GLY A 74 -6.31 15.88 6.93
CA GLY A 74 -6.91 17.15 7.34
C GLY A 74 -6.06 18.36 6.94
N LEU A 75 -4.72 18.24 7.02
CA LEU A 75 -3.80 19.27 6.57
C LEU A 75 -3.84 19.44 5.05
N GLU A 76 -3.84 18.35 4.28
CA GLU A 76 -3.95 18.40 2.82
C GLU A 76 -5.23 19.12 2.38
N GLU A 77 -6.37 18.81 2.99
CA GLU A 77 -7.64 19.46 2.67
C GLU A 77 -7.65 20.95 3.06
N ARG A 78 -6.99 21.33 4.16
CA ARG A 78 -6.79 22.75 4.52
C ARG A 78 -5.89 23.48 3.51
N LEU A 79 -4.83 22.82 3.03
CA LEU A 79 -3.93 23.42 2.05
C LEU A 79 -4.59 23.58 0.67
N LYS A 80 -5.50 22.66 0.29
CA LYS A 80 -6.33 22.78 -0.92
C LYS A 80 -7.32 23.94 -0.80
N THR A 81 -8.04 24.03 0.32
CA THR A 81 -9.05 25.08 0.53
C THR A 81 -8.43 26.49 0.68
N THR A 82 -7.18 26.60 1.11
CA THR A 82 -6.48 27.89 1.24
C THR A 82 -5.78 28.32 -0.07
N GLY A 83 -5.88 27.55 -1.16
CA GLY A 83 -5.24 27.87 -2.45
C GLY A 83 -3.70 27.84 -2.44
N LEU A 84 -3.07 27.45 -1.32
CA LEU A 84 -1.61 27.42 -1.17
C LEU A 84 -0.97 26.33 -2.03
N LEU A 85 -1.66 25.20 -2.24
CA LEU A 85 -1.20 24.16 -3.16
C LEU A 85 -1.23 24.62 -4.63
N ASP A 86 -2.19 25.45 -5.02
CA ASP A 86 -2.27 26.02 -6.38
C ASP A 86 -1.15 27.05 -6.60
N PHE A 87 -0.84 27.87 -5.60
CA PHE A 87 0.30 28.79 -5.63
C PHE A 87 1.65 28.05 -5.69
N TYR A 88 1.82 26.98 -4.89
CA TYR A 88 3.06 26.20 -4.86
C TYR A 88 3.27 25.43 -6.17
N ASN A 89 2.20 24.86 -6.75
CA ASN A 89 2.24 24.19 -8.05
C ASN A 89 2.46 25.17 -9.21
N PHE A 90 1.90 26.37 -9.16
CA PHE A 90 2.16 27.42 -10.15
C PHE A 90 3.62 27.93 -10.09
N SER A 91 4.15 28.14 -8.88
CA SER A 91 5.54 28.59 -8.67
C SER A 91 6.56 27.53 -9.12
N THR A 92 6.29 26.25 -8.87
CA THR A 92 7.13 25.13 -9.36
C THR A 92 7.00 24.91 -10.87
N HIS A 93 5.84 25.18 -11.47
CA HIS A 93 5.69 25.17 -12.93
C HIS A 93 6.52 26.29 -13.57
N ILE A 94 6.49 27.52 -13.05
CA ILE A 94 7.27 28.65 -13.60
C ILE A 94 8.78 28.39 -13.50
N SER A 95 9.25 27.79 -12.39
CA SER A 95 10.67 27.46 -12.21
C SER A 95 11.19 26.39 -13.19
N ARG A 96 10.31 25.52 -13.72
CA ARG A 96 10.66 24.53 -14.77
C ARG A 96 10.66 25.09 -16.20
N TYR A 97 10.11 26.28 -16.42
CA TYR A 97 10.04 26.92 -17.74
C TYR A 97 10.79 28.25 -17.83
N ALA A 98 11.59 28.62 -16.82
CA ALA A 98 12.50 29.75 -16.93
C ALA A 98 13.71 29.34 -17.79
N PRO A 99 13.90 29.91 -19.00
CA PRO A 99 15.13 29.70 -19.77
C PRO A 99 16.29 30.43 -19.06
N ILE A 100 17.44 29.77 -19.00
CA ILE A 100 18.74 30.38 -18.67
C ILE A 100 19.11 31.37 -19.79
#